data_AF-A0A8T7MLY4-F1
#
_entry.id   AF-A0A8T7MLY4-F1
#
_cell.length_a   1.000
_cell.length_b   1.000
_cell.length_c   1.000
_cell.angle_alpha   90.00
_cell.angle_beta   90.00
_cell.angle_gamma   90.00
#
_symmetry.space_group_name_H-M   'P 1'
#
loop_
_entity.id
_entity.type
_entity.pdbx_description
1 polymer ?
#
loop_
_entity_poly.entity_id
_entity_poly.type
_entity_poly.pdbx_seq_one_letter_code
_entity_poly.pdbx_strand_id
1 'polypeptide(L)'
;MPSPRYSSRTKSKLAPRAKEEEQSHKINNYSETEDQENENHDADSPPQELSANALISGMINPRGVSPQSILAMQSTFGNRAVQRAILQSKTSSSGEVQRVLGVAQPTPKRAHSNAIIKKLPETFQEVLNNPNLYKYFYAFAVSEFTTENLDFIEVVKNYRNSLRTVGQAKAIYNKFVKPKSPSELNLTSPVALGISEAFKKVKSWQILKRMPVELFDEAEKEAIRNNSDTFARFRLKDNRYFRAWQLDAPIP
;
A
#
# COMPACT_ATOMS: atom_id res chain seq x y z
N MET A 1 -16.43 -67.63 43.65
CA MET A 1 -15.26 -67.35 44.50
C MET A 1 -14.82 -65.90 44.27
N PRO A 2 -14.52 -65.13 45.34
CA PRO A 2 -14.29 -63.69 45.25
C PRO A 2 -12.80 -63.28 45.19
N SER A 3 -12.54 -62.16 44.49
CA SER A 3 -11.43 -61.21 44.60
C SER A 3 -9.98 -61.67 44.31
N PRO A 4 -9.17 -60.77 43.71
CA PRO A 4 -8.31 -59.96 44.58
C PRO A 4 -8.36 -58.45 44.30
N ARG A 5 -8.34 -57.71 45.40
CA ARG A 5 -8.07 -56.27 45.51
C ARG A 5 -6.60 -56.01 45.18
N TYR A 6 -6.30 -54.91 44.49
CA TYR A 6 -5.02 -54.22 44.62
C TYR A 6 -5.26 -52.74 44.91
N SER A 7 -4.73 -52.31 46.06
CA SER A 7 -4.67 -50.94 46.56
C SER A 7 -3.22 -50.66 46.93
N SER A 8 -2.63 -49.61 46.36
CA SER A 8 -1.53 -48.78 46.92
C SER A 8 -1.21 -47.74 45.84
N ARG A 9 -1.48 -46.44 45.97
CA ARG A 9 -1.03 -45.44 46.96
C ARG A 9 0.50 -45.32 47.02
N THR A 10 1.06 -44.37 46.27
CA THR A 10 2.19 -43.56 46.75
C THR A 10 2.07 -42.12 46.26
N LYS A 11 2.15 -41.22 47.24
CA LYS A 11 2.31 -39.77 47.09
C LYS A 11 3.80 -39.48 46.87
N SER A 12 4.15 -38.56 45.99
CA SER A 12 5.35 -37.72 46.17
C SER A 12 5.06 -36.34 45.53
N LYS A 13 4.81 -35.30 46.32
CA LYS A 13 5.71 -34.42 47.09
C LYS A 13 6.23 -33.27 46.22
N LEU A 14 5.59 -32.12 46.40
CA LEU A 14 6.05 -30.78 46.03
C LEU A 14 7.50 -30.54 46.52
N ALA A 15 8.26 -29.77 45.75
CA ALA A 15 9.21 -28.77 46.27
C ALA A 15 9.28 -27.56 45.31
N PRO A 16 9.32 -26.31 45.83
CA PRO A 16 9.28 -25.08 45.04
C PRO A 16 10.61 -24.29 45.02
N ARG A 17 10.73 -23.40 44.01
CA ARG A 17 11.24 -22.01 44.04
C ARG A 17 12.71 -21.71 44.41
N ALA A 18 13.40 -21.07 43.45
CA ALA A 18 14.40 -19.99 43.61
C ALA A 18 14.20 -19.07 42.38
N LYS A 19 13.86 -17.76 42.43
CA LYS A 19 14.55 -16.57 42.99
C LYS A 19 16.04 -16.61 42.64
N GLU A 20 16.72 -15.59 42.18
CA GLU A 20 16.56 -14.17 41.84
C GLU A 20 17.96 -13.87 41.26
N GLU A 21 18.13 -13.11 40.19
CA GLU A 21 19.29 -12.21 40.11
C GLU A 21 19.12 -11.18 39.00
N GLU A 22 18.89 -9.98 39.50
CA GLU A 22 18.85 -8.69 38.87
C GLU A 22 20.31 -8.24 38.66
N GLN A 23 20.71 -7.89 37.44
CA GLN A 23 21.96 -7.13 37.24
C GLN A 23 21.69 -5.95 36.31
N SER A 24 21.38 -4.84 36.96
CA SER A 24 21.50 -3.49 36.43
C SER A 24 22.98 -3.12 36.35
N HIS A 25 23.49 -2.74 35.18
CA HIS A 25 24.66 -1.86 35.08
C HIS A 25 24.35 -0.70 34.14
N LYS A 26 24.47 0.49 34.73
CA LYS A 26 24.43 1.83 34.16
C LYS A 26 25.69 2.09 33.31
N ILE A 27 25.71 3.30 32.71
CA ILE A 27 26.87 4.09 32.24
C ILE A 27 27.15 3.84 30.73
N ASN A 28 27.12 4.81 29.80
CA ASN A 28 27.52 6.22 29.85
C ASN A 28 26.75 7.11 28.86
N ASN A 29 26.45 8.33 29.31
CA ASN A 29 26.20 9.51 28.47
C ASN A 29 27.52 9.95 27.83
N TYR A 30 27.49 10.37 26.56
CA TYR A 30 28.51 11.24 25.99
C TYR A 30 27.83 12.53 25.54
N SER A 31 28.37 13.61 26.05
CA SER A 31 28.00 15.01 25.88
C SER A 31 28.48 15.58 24.56
N GLU A 32 27.68 16.54 24.10
CA GLU A 32 27.97 17.76 23.35
C GLU A 32 29.43 18.12 23.11
N THR A 33 29.71 18.51 21.86
CA THR A 33 30.51 19.70 21.53
C THR A 33 29.79 20.46 20.43
N GLU A 34 29.27 21.62 20.78
CA GLU A 34 29.04 22.75 19.88
C GLU A 34 30.40 23.30 19.46
N ASP A 35 30.50 23.84 18.24
CA ASP A 35 31.06 25.18 18.01
C ASP A 35 31.11 25.54 16.51
N GLN A 36 30.47 26.69 16.25
CA GLN A 36 30.93 27.81 15.40
C GLN A 36 30.75 27.69 13.88
N GLU A 37 29.80 28.45 13.33
CA GLU A 37 29.86 29.89 12.98
C GLU A 37 30.67 30.13 11.70
N ASN A 38 29.94 30.49 10.64
CA ASN A 38 30.49 31.28 9.54
C ASN A 38 29.36 32.12 8.95
N GLU A 39 29.30 33.36 9.42
CA GLU A 39 28.64 34.49 8.75
C GLU A 39 29.40 34.83 7.46
N ASN A 40 28.68 35.19 6.39
CA ASN A 40 28.81 36.52 5.78
C ASN A 40 27.98 36.69 4.48
N HIS A 41 27.50 37.92 4.35
CA HIS A 41 27.13 38.69 3.15
C HIS A 41 25.69 38.67 2.60
N ASP A 42 24.96 39.72 3.03
CA ASP A 42 24.45 40.82 2.20
C ASP A 42 23.67 40.50 0.92
N ALA A 43 22.35 40.65 1.00
CA ALA A 43 21.53 41.27 -0.05
C ALA A 43 20.18 41.68 0.53
N ASP A 44 20.16 42.77 1.30
CA ASP A 44 18.93 43.43 1.73
C ASP A 44 18.42 44.30 0.57
N SER A 45 17.44 43.78 -0.15
CA SER A 45 16.57 44.56 -1.03
C SER A 45 15.15 44.09 -0.79
N PRO A 46 14.24 44.97 -0.34
CA PRO A 46 12.88 44.56 -0.03
C PRO A 46 12.22 44.05 -1.32
N PRO A 47 11.50 42.91 -1.27
CA PRO A 47 10.80 42.40 -2.44
C PRO A 47 9.76 43.43 -2.85
N GLN A 48 9.87 43.95 -4.08
CA GLN A 48 8.83 44.77 -4.67
C GLN A 48 7.51 43.99 -4.59
N GLU A 49 6.57 44.47 -3.77
CA GLU A 49 5.21 43.93 -3.73
C GLU A 49 4.60 44.07 -5.13
N LEU A 50 4.52 42.95 -5.84
CA LEU A 50 3.77 42.86 -7.07
C LEU A 50 2.32 43.20 -6.75
N SER A 51 1.79 44.26 -7.37
CA SER A 51 0.41 44.69 -7.13
C SER A 51 -0.56 43.52 -7.28
N ALA A 52 -1.58 43.46 -6.43
CA ALA A 52 -2.61 42.41 -6.46
C ALA A 52 -3.23 42.23 -7.87
N ASN A 53 -3.26 43.31 -8.66
CA ASN A 53 -3.72 43.29 -10.05
C ASN A 53 -2.84 42.43 -10.98
N ALA A 54 -1.52 42.38 -10.73
CA ALA A 54 -0.60 41.52 -11.49
C ALA A 54 -0.77 40.03 -11.13
N LEU A 55 -1.07 39.72 -9.87
CA LEU A 55 -1.39 38.36 -9.41
C LEU A 55 -2.71 37.86 -10.02
N ILE A 56 -3.75 38.71 -10.02
CA ILE A 56 -5.06 38.36 -10.60
C ILE A 56 -4.95 38.20 -12.13
N SER A 57 -4.20 39.09 -12.80
CA SER A 57 -3.98 38.97 -14.25
C SER A 57 -3.21 37.69 -14.63
N GLY A 58 -2.30 37.23 -13.78
CA GLY A 58 -1.56 35.97 -13.98
C GLY A 58 -2.41 34.71 -13.80
N MET A 59 -3.47 34.76 -12.99
CA MET A 59 -4.42 33.65 -12.84
C MET A 59 -5.36 33.51 -14.04
N ILE A 60 -5.69 34.63 -14.70
CA ILE A 60 -6.64 34.66 -15.83
C ILE A 60 -5.93 34.31 -17.15
N ASN A 61 -4.66 34.69 -17.33
CA ASN A 61 -3.88 34.36 -18.53
C ASN A 61 -2.43 33.96 -18.20
N PRO A 62 -2.17 32.70 -17.81
CA PRO A 62 -0.85 32.26 -17.36
C PRO A 62 0.20 32.18 -18.48
N ARG A 63 -0.17 32.40 -19.75
CA ARG A 63 0.75 32.29 -20.90
C ARG A 63 1.73 33.46 -21.03
N GLY A 64 1.45 34.60 -20.38
CA GLY A 64 2.29 35.80 -20.42
C GLY A 64 2.99 36.13 -19.09
N VAL A 65 3.03 35.21 -18.14
CA VAL A 65 3.47 35.49 -16.77
C VAL A 65 4.99 35.35 -16.66
N SER A 66 5.65 36.38 -16.13
CA SER A 66 7.10 36.40 -15.92
C SER A 66 7.54 35.33 -14.90
N PRO A 67 8.79 34.83 -14.97
CA PRO A 67 9.32 33.91 -13.97
C PRO A 67 9.22 34.44 -12.53
N GLN A 68 9.45 35.74 -12.31
CA GLN A 68 9.31 36.35 -10.99
C GLN A 68 7.88 36.27 -10.45
N SER A 69 6.87 36.47 -11.30
CA SER A 69 5.46 36.37 -10.91
C SER A 69 5.05 34.93 -10.60
N ILE A 70 5.65 33.92 -11.26
CA ILE A 70 5.42 32.51 -10.94
C ILE A 70 5.96 32.18 -9.55
N LEU A 71 7.17 32.64 -9.22
CA LEU A 71 7.77 32.49 -7.89
C LEU A 71 6.92 33.16 -6.80
N ALA A 72 6.43 34.37 -7.06
CA ALA A 72 5.52 35.07 -6.14
C ALA A 72 4.23 34.26 -5.92
N MET A 73 3.58 33.78 -6.99
CA MET A 73 2.38 32.94 -6.87
C MET A 73 2.65 31.62 -6.12
N GLN A 74 3.83 31.02 -6.29
CA GLN A 74 4.22 29.81 -5.57
C GLN A 74 4.40 30.07 -4.07
N SER A 75 4.92 31.25 -3.70
CA SER A 75 5.04 31.65 -2.29
C SER A 75 3.67 31.88 -1.64
N THR A 76 2.70 32.43 -2.38
CA THR A 76 1.35 32.75 -1.85
C THR A 76 0.40 31.55 -1.86
N PHE A 77 0.38 30.76 -2.93
CA PHE A 77 -0.62 29.71 -3.15
C PHE A 77 -0.04 28.29 -3.12
N GLY A 78 1.29 28.14 -3.01
CA GLY A 78 1.98 26.87 -3.00
C GLY A 78 2.22 26.28 -4.39
N ASN A 79 3.36 25.58 -4.53
CA ASN A 79 3.83 25.00 -5.80
C ASN A 79 2.80 24.13 -6.52
N ARG A 80 2.03 23.32 -5.79
CA ARG A 80 1.04 22.40 -6.37
C ARG A 80 -0.16 23.13 -6.98
N ALA A 81 -0.62 24.22 -6.38
CA ALA A 81 -1.75 24.99 -6.90
C ALA A 81 -1.38 25.70 -8.20
N VAL A 82 -0.20 26.34 -8.23
CA VAL A 82 0.31 27.05 -9.41
C VAL A 82 0.56 26.09 -10.57
N GLN A 83 1.15 24.91 -10.32
CA GLN A 83 1.34 23.91 -11.36
C GLN A 83 0.01 23.39 -11.93
N ARG A 84 -1.01 23.16 -11.09
CA ARG A 84 -2.34 22.78 -11.58
C ARG A 84 -2.97 23.84 -12.47
N ALA A 85 -2.88 25.12 -12.09
CA ALA A 85 -3.41 26.22 -12.89
C ALA A 85 -2.70 26.33 -14.25
N ILE A 86 -1.37 26.20 -14.27
CA ILE A 86 -0.59 26.20 -15.52
C ILE A 86 -0.97 25.00 -16.40
N LEU A 87 -1.12 23.79 -15.83
CA LEU A 87 -1.54 22.61 -16.60
C LEU A 87 -2.95 22.76 -17.18
N GLN A 88 -3.90 23.30 -16.42
CA GLN A 88 -5.28 23.54 -16.89
C GLN A 88 -5.31 24.55 -18.05
N SER A 89 -4.42 25.55 -18.05
CA SER A 89 -4.31 26.52 -19.16
C SER A 89 -3.69 25.97 -20.45
N LYS A 90 -2.91 24.88 -20.35
CA LYS A 90 -2.35 24.18 -21.51
C LYS A 90 -3.38 23.30 -22.20
N THR A 91 -4.39 22.81 -21.46
CA THR A 91 -5.47 21.98 -22.02
C THR A 91 -6.61 22.80 -22.61
N SER A 92 -6.69 24.10 -22.31
CA SER A 92 -7.68 25.00 -22.92
C SER A 92 -7.10 25.68 -24.16
N SER A 93 -7.04 24.92 -25.26
CA SER A 93 -7.08 25.50 -26.60
C SER A 93 -8.29 24.94 -27.33
N SER A 94 -9.11 25.86 -27.83
CA SER A 94 -10.31 25.67 -28.65
C SER A 94 -11.62 25.51 -27.87
N GLY A 95 -12.34 26.64 -27.77
CA GLY A 95 -13.79 26.62 -27.77
C GLY A 95 -14.49 27.08 -26.49
N GLU A 96 -14.32 28.32 -26.04
CA GLU A 96 -15.38 28.97 -25.26
C GLU A 96 -15.29 30.51 -25.35
N VAL A 97 -15.66 31.05 -26.52
CA VAL A 97 -16.21 32.41 -26.64
C VAL A 97 -17.49 32.31 -27.46
N GLN A 98 -18.57 31.81 -26.83
CA GLN A 98 -19.95 32.06 -27.25
C GLN A 98 -20.91 31.56 -26.17
N ARG A 99 -21.23 32.44 -25.21
CA ARG A 99 -22.47 32.36 -24.45
C ARG A 99 -23.09 33.74 -24.35
N VAL A 100 -23.70 34.16 -25.45
CA VAL A 100 -24.83 35.09 -25.44
C VAL A 100 -25.81 34.54 -26.47
N LEU A 101 -27.07 34.40 -26.08
CA LEU A 101 -28.21 33.82 -26.81
C LEU A 101 -28.44 32.32 -26.56
N GLY A 102 -29.48 32.04 -25.77
CA GLY A 102 -29.95 30.72 -25.39
C GLY A 102 -30.51 29.93 -26.58
N VAL A 103 -29.63 29.28 -27.32
CA VAL A 103 -29.97 28.21 -28.25
C VAL A 103 -29.65 26.89 -27.55
N ALA A 104 -30.67 26.06 -27.34
CA ALA A 104 -30.52 24.72 -26.79
C ALA A 104 -29.55 23.92 -27.66
N GLN A 105 -28.34 23.67 -27.13
CA GLN A 105 -27.39 22.76 -27.75
C GLN A 105 -28.02 21.36 -27.72
N PRO A 106 -28.16 20.68 -28.86
CA PRO A 106 -28.46 19.25 -28.85
C PRO A 106 -27.34 18.59 -28.05
N THR A 107 -27.71 17.87 -26.99
CA THR A 107 -26.75 17.10 -26.20
C THR A 107 -25.89 16.28 -27.17
N PRO A 108 -24.55 16.28 -27.02
CA PRO A 108 -23.71 15.45 -27.86
C PRO A 108 -24.16 14.02 -27.61
N LYS A 109 -24.87 13.45 -28.60
CA LYS A 109 -25.16 12.02 -28.67
C LYS A 109 -23.80 11.37 -28.53
N ARG A 110 -23.52 10.81 -27.34
CA ARG A 110 -22.29 10.06 -27.05
C ARG A 110 -22.10 9.14 -28.23
N ALA A 111 -21.12 9.45 -29.06
CA ALA A 111 -20.74 8.57 -30.13
C ALA A 111 -20.46 7.24 -29.45
N HIS A 112 -21.27 6.22 -29.77
CA HIS A 112 -20.93 4.85 -29.46
C HIS A 112 -19.70 4.54 -30.28
N SER A 113 -18.54 4.99 -29.79
CA SER A 113 -17.26 4.47 -30.22
C SER A 113 -17.40 2.96 -30.14
N ASN A 114 -17.03 2.27 -31.22
CA ASN A 114 -16.79 0.84 -31.24
C ASN A 114 -15.63 0.52 -30.29
N ALA A 115 -15.82 0.81 -29.00
CA ALA A 115 -14.86 0.57 -27.95
C ALA A 115 -14.68 -0.93 -27.95
N ILE A 116 -13.46 -1.35 -28.26
CA ILE A 116 -13.08 -2.76 -28.25
C ILE A 116 -13.31 -3.24 -26.83
N ILE A 117 -14.42 -3.95 -26.61
CA ILE A 117 -14.75 -4.52 -25.30
C ILE A 117 -13.63 -5.51 -24.99
N LYS A 118 -12.84 -5.22 -23.95
CA LYS A 118 -11.78 -6.12 -23.51
C LYS A 118 -12.38 -7.48 -23.15
N LYS A 119 -11.68 -8.54 -23.58
CA LYS A 119 -12.06 -9.91 -23.27
C LYS A 119 -12.00 -10.15 -21.76
N LEU A 120 -12.88 -11.04 -21.30
CA LEU A 120 -12.92 -11.50 -19.91
C LEU A 120 -11.63 -12.28 -19.59
N PRO A 121 -10.93 -11.99 -18.48
CA PRO A 121 -9.81 -12.83 -18.06
C PRO A 121 -10.29 -14.24 -17.77
N GLU A 122 -9.59 -15.25 -18.28
CA GLU A 122 -9.97 -16.65 -18.09
C GLU A 122 -9.42 -17.18 -16.77
N THR A 123 -8.21 -16.75 -16.41
CA THR A 123 -7.48 -17.18 -15.22
C THR A 123 -7.18 -16.04 -14.26
N PHE A 124 -7.04 -16.36 -12.98
CA PHE A 124 -6.61 -15.37 -11.98
C PHE A 124 -5.18 -14.86 -12.26
N GLN A 125 -4.34 -15.70 -12.86
CA GLN A 125 -2.97 -15.32 -13.22
C GLN A 125 -2.94 -14.17 -14.24
N GLU A 126 -3.89 -14.10 -15.18
CA GLU A 126 -4.01 -12.97 -16.11
C GLU A 126 -4.30 -11.65 -15.37
N VAL A 127 -5.09 -11.70 -14.30
CA VAL A 127 -5.34 -10.53 -13.44
C VAL A 127 -4.05 -10.08 -12.76
N LEU A 128 -3.33 -11.01 -12.15
CA LEU A 128 -2.07 -10.71 -11.45
C LEU A 128 -0.97 -10.19 -12.39
N ASN A 129 -0.95 -10.67 -13.63
CA ASN A 129 0.06 -10.29 -14.62
C ASN A 129 -0.28 -9.00 -15.38
N ASN A 130 -1.51 -8.48 -15.25
CA ASN A 130 -1.94 -7.25 -15.91
C ASN A 130 -2.12 -6.12 -14.88
N PRO A 131 -1.17 -5.17 -14.76
CA PRO A 131 -1.22 -4.13 -13.73
C PRO A 131 -2.45 -3.22 -13.82
N ASN A 132 -3.03 -3.05 -15.02
CA ASN A 132 -4.25 -2.26 -15.17
C ASN A 132 -5.45 -3.03 -14.61
N LEU A 133 -5.64 -4.28 -15.03
CA LEU A 133 -6.71 -5.16 -14.54
C LEU A 133 -6.61 -5.41 -13.02
N TYR A 134 -5.40 -5.62 -12.51
CA TYR A 134 -5.13 -5.80 -11.10
C TYR A 134 -5.65 -4.65 -10.25
N LYS A 135 -5.53 -3.39 -10.69
CA LYS A 135 -6.05 -2.23 -9.95
C LYS A 135 -7.56 -2.29 -9.73
N TYR A 136 -8.32 -2.69 -10.74
CA TYR A 136 -9.78 -2.84 -10.62
C TYR A 136 -10.13 -4.06 -9.77
N PHE A 137 -9.39 -5.16 -9.90
CA PHE A 137 -9.57 -6.33 -9.06
C PHE A 137 -9.30 -6.03 -7.57
N TYR A 138 -8.22 -5.31 -7.29
CA TYR A 138 -7.86 -4.90 -5.94
C TYR A 138 -8.93 -3.98 -5.34
N ALA A 139 -9.39 -2.98 -6.09
CA ALA A 139 -10.48 -2.09 -5.64
C ALA A 139 -11.78 -2.87 -5.35
N PHE A 140 -12.09 -3.86 -6.19
CA PHE A 140 -13.21 -4.77 -5.93
C PHE A 140 -13.01 -5.57 -4.64
N ALA A 141 -11.84 -6.18 -4.44
CA ALA A 141 -11.51 -6.93 -3.22
C ALA A 141 -11.55 -6.05 -1.96
N VAL A 142 -11.14 -4.78 -2.04
CA VAL A 142 -11.30 -3.79 -0.95
C VAL A 142 -12.77 -3.62 -0.60
N SER A 143 -13.65 -3.49 -1.60
CA SER A 143 -15.09 -3.33 -1.36
C SER A 143 -15.77 -4.56 -0.75
N GLU A 144 -15.13 -5.73 -0.89
CA GLU A 144 -15.59 -6.99 -0.30
C GLU A 144 -14.82 -7.38 0.97
N PHE A 145 -13.87 -6.54 1.42
CA PHE A 145 -13.00 -6.82 2.57
C PHE A 145 -12.23 -8.16 2.44
N THR A 146 -11.75 -8.49 1.23
CA THR A 146 -11.02 -9.74 0.91
C THR A 146 -9.59 -9.50 0.40
N THR A 147 -8.95 -8.41 0.84
CA THR A 147 -7.63 -7.99 0.31
C THR A 147 -6.45 -8.74 0.89
N GLU A 148 -6.60 -9.44 2.02
CA GLU A 148 -5.50 -10.06 2.77
C GLU A 148 -4.68 -11.04 1.91
N ASN A 149 -5.36 -11.83 1.07
CA ASN A 149 -4.69 -12.76 0.16
C ASN A 149 -3.91 -12.01 -0.95
N LEU A 150 -4.44 -10.90 -1.46
CA LEU A 150 -3.76 -10.07 -2.48
C LEU A 150 -2.54 -9.37 -1.90
N ASP A 151 -2.69 -8.76 -0.73
CA ASP A 151 -1.62 -8.10 0.00
C ASP A 151 -0.49 -9.10 0.30
N PHE A 152 -0.84 -10.33 0.68
CA PHE A 152 0.15 -11.37 0.92
C PHE A 152 0.95 -11.74 -0.35
N ILE A 153 0.27 -11.96 -1.48
CA ILE A 153 0.93 -12.30 -2.75
C ILE A 153 1.93 -11.20 -3.15
N GLU A 154 1.54 -9.92 -3.04
CA GLU A 154 2.44 -8.80 -3.33
C GLU A 154 3.64 -8.74 -2.38
N VAL A 155 3.40 -8.94 -1.08
CA VAL A 155 4.46 -8.95 -0.07
C VAL A 155 5.43 -10.12 -0.28
N VAL A 156 4.95 -11.31 -0.66
CA VAL A 156 5.80 -12.46 -0.99
C VAL A 156 6.64 -12.20 -2.24
N LYS A 157 6.05 -11.60 -3.29
CA LYS A 157 6.79 -11.18 -4.48
C LYS A 157 7.93 -10.22 -4.13
N ASN A 158 7.66 -9.23 -3.28
CA ASN A 158 8.67 -8.29 -2.80
C ASN A 158 9.73 -8.98 -1.93
N TYR A 159 9.33 -9.92 -1.08
CA TYR A 159 10.25 -10.72 -0.27
C TYR A 159 11.25 -11.47 -1.14
N ARG A 160 10.80 -12.18 -2.18
CA ARG A 160 11.69 -12.93 -3.10
C ARG A 160 12.76 -12.05 -3.73
N ASN A 161 12.39 -10.82 -4.11
CA ASN A 161 13.27 -9.83 -4.74
C ASN A 161 14.14 -9.05 -3.74
N SER A 162 13.96 -9.24 -2.44
CA SER A 162 14.67 -8.52 -1.39
C SER A 162 15.88 -9.31 -0.84
N LEU A 163 16.51 -8.78 0.22
CA LEU A 163 17.56 -9.48 0.96
C LEU A 163 17.07 -10.72 1.72
N ARG A 164 15.75 -10.92 1.86
CA ARG A 164 15.10 -12.07 2.52
C ARG A 164 15.58 -12.27 3.94
N THR A 165 15.71 -11.20 4.70
CA THR A 165 16.19 -11.29 6.07
C THR A 165 15.15 -11.99 6.94
N VAL A 166 15.59 -12.64 8.02
CA VAL A 166 14.72 -13.18 9.07
C VAL A 166 13.73 -12.12 9.56
N GLY A 167 14.18 -10.86 9.69
CA GLY A 167 13.31 -9.74 10.07
C GLY A 167 12.14 -9.54 9.11
N GLN A 168 12.43 -9.52 7.80
CA GLN A 168 11.39 -9.41 6.76
C GLN A 168 10.45 -10.62 6.79
N ALA A 169 10.98 -11.83 6.81
CA ALA A 169 10.18 -13.05 6.87
C ALA A 169 9.27 -13.08 8.11
N LYS A 170 9.79 -12.65 9.27
CA LYS A 170 9.04 -12.60 10.52
C LYS A 170 7.92 -11.55 10.49
N ALA A 171 8.12 -10.43 9.81
CA ALA A 171 7.07 -9.43 9.60
C ALA A 171 5.90 -10.02 8.79
N ILE A 172 6.22 -10.77 7.72
CA ILE A 172 5.22 -11.48 6.90
C ILE A 172 4.48 -12.52 7.74
N TYR A 173 5.21 -13.35 8.48
CA TYR A 173 4.62 -14.34 9.38
C TYR A 173 3.67 -13.71 10.39
N ASN A 174 4.10 -12.66 11.09
CA ASN A 174 3.30 -12.00 12.10
C ASN A 174 2.03 -11.36 11.54
N LYS A 175 2.07 -10.84 10.30
CA LYS A 175 0.94 -10.19 9.67
C LYS A 175 -0.05 -11.17 9.06
N PHE A 176 0.42 -12.24 8.42
CA PHE A 176 -0.44 -13.08 7.57
C PHE A 176 -0.61 -14.52 8.03
N VAL A 177 0.32 -15.06 8.83
CA VAL A 177 0.34 -16.50 9.17
C VAL A 177 0.08 -16.74 10.66
N LYS A 178 0.48 -15.79 11.52
CA LYS A 178 0.33 -15.93 12.96
C LYS A 178 -1.16 -15.98 13.34
N PRO A 179 -1.58 -16.97 14.15
CA PRO A 179 -2.97 -17.06 14.60
C PRO A 179 -3.43 -15.78 15.30
N LYS A 180 -4.67 -15.38 15.02
CA LYS A 180 -5.31 -14.16 15.52
C LYS A 180 -4.71 -12.87 14.98
N SER A 181 -3.96 -12.94 13.88
CA SER A 181 -3.57 -11.71 13.18
C SER A 181 -4.80 -11.07 12.53
N PRO A 182 -4.93 -9.73 12.52
CA PRO A 182 -6.03 -9.04 11.82
C PRO A 182 -6.09 -9.34 10.31
N SER A 183 -4.97 -9.75 9.72
CA SER A 183 -4.87 -10.16 8.31
C SER A 183 -4.45 -11.62 8.17
N GLU A 184 -4.85 -12.46 9.12
CA GLU A 184 -4.61 -13.91 9.08
C GLU A 184 -5.20 -14.52 7.81
N LEU A 185 -4.37 -15.25 7.06
CA LEU A 185 -4.78 -15.99 5.88
C LEU A 185 -5.47 -17.29 6.28
N ASN A 186 -6.46 -17.70 5.49
CA ASN A 186 -7.06 -19.02 5.60
C ASN A 186 -6.13 -20.10 5.01
N LEU A 187 -5.10 -20.47 5.77
CA LEU A 187 -4.14 -21.50 5.37
C LEU A 187 -4.48 -22.87 5.99
N THR A 188 -4.14 -23.94 5.29
CA THR A 188 -4.21 -25.28 5.86
C THR A 188 -3.20 -25.44 6.99
N SER A 189 -3.55 -26.25 7.99
CA SER A 189 -2.69 -26.52 9.16
C SER A 189 -1.27 -26.95 8.77
N PRO A 190 -1.04 -27.86 7.79
CA PRO A 190 0.30 -28.23 7.37
C PRO A 190 1.15 -27.06 6.87
N VAL A 191 0.58 -26.15 6.07
CA VAL A 191 1.30 -24.99 5.53
C VAL A 191 1.67 -24.00 6.63
N ALA A 192 0.71 -23.66 7.50
CA ALA A 192 0.95 -22.75 8.61
C ALA A 192 1.98 -23.31 9.63
N LEU A 193 1.95 -24.63 9.87
CA LEU A 193 2.91 -25.31 10.73
C LEU A 193 4.32 -25.32 10.10
N GLY A 194 4.45 -25.62 8.81
CA GLY A 194 5.75 -25.63 8.12
C GLY A 194 6.47 -24.28 8.21
N ILE A 195 5.73 -23.18 8.02
CA ILE A 195 6.27 -21.82 8.19
C ILE A 195 6.65 -21.57 9.66
N SER A 196 5.78 -21.94 10.60
CA SER A 196 6.04 -21.75 12.04
C SER A 196 7.29 -22.52 12.51
N GLU A 197 7.51 -23.74 12.01
CA GLU A 197 8.69 -24.54 12.31
C GLU A 197 9.98 -23.93 11.76
N ALA A 198 9.93 -23.28 10.60
CA ALA A 198 11.06 -22.54 10.07
C ALA A 198 11.54 -21.45 11.03
N PHE A 199 10.62 -20.79 11.75
CA PHE A 199 10.96 -19.77 12.76
C PHE A 199 11.40 -20.34 14.10
N LYS A 200 10.99 -21.55 14.50
CA LYS A 200 11.44 -22.19 15.75
C LYS A 200 12.96 -22.38 15.80
N LYS A 201 13.59 -22.59 14.64
CA LYS A 201 15.04 -22.81 14.51
C LYS A 201 15.86 -21.51 14.53
N VAL A 202 15.22 -20.36 14.41
CA VAL A 202 15.89 -19.07 14.24
C VAL A 202 16.04 -18.37 15.59
N LYS A 203 17.27 -18.02 15.95
CA LYS A 203 17.55 -17.27 17.19
C LYS A 203 17.25 -15.79 17.00
N SER A 204 16.88 -15.10 18.09
CA SER A 204 16.50 -13.68 18.07
C SER A 204 17.56 -12.73 17.51
N TRP A 205 18.85 -13.06 17.64
CA TRP A 205 19.97 -12.26 17.12
C TRP A 205 20.28 -12.49 15.63
N GLN A 206 19.59 -13.43 14.97
CA GLN A 206 19.83 -13.79 13.57
C GLN A 206 18.96 -13.00 12.58
N ILE A 207 18.50 -11.81 12.96
CA ILE A 207 17.52 -11.01 12.18
C ILE A 207 18.00 -10.72 10.76
N LEU A 208 19.32 -10.56 10.57
CA LEU A 208 19.94 -10.28 9.28
C LEU A 208 20.26 -11.54 8.46
N LYS A 209 20.12 -12.74 9.05
CA LYS A 209 20.33 -13.99 8.33
C LYS A 209 19.31 -14.11 7.21
N ARG A 210 19.75 -14.62 6.06
CA ARG A 210 18.86 -14.90 4.92
C ARG A 210 18.02 -16.13 5.18
N MET A 211 16.74 -16.02 4.87
CA MET A 211 15.77 -17.12 4.85
C MET A 211 15.63 -17.69 3.43
N PRO A 212 15.14 -18.94 3.29
CA PRO A 212 14.87 -19.55 1.99
C PRO A 212 13.95 -18.69 1.13
N VAL A 213 14.14 -18.72 -0.20
CA VAL A 213 13.31 -17.98 -1.15
C VAL A 213 11.90 -18.57 -1.19
N GLU A 214 11.83 -19.89 -1.05
CA GLU A 214 10.65 -20.74 -1.21
C GLU A 214 9.81 -20.84 0.07
N LEU A 215 10.18 -20.09 1.12
CA LEU A 215 9.58 -20.18 2.46
C LEU A 215 8.05 -20.01 2.44
N PHE A 216 7.52 -19.22 1.50
CA PHE A 216 6.11 -18.88 1.41
C PHE A 216 5.41 -19.46 0.17
N ASP A 217 6.06 -20.36 -0.59
CA ASP A 217 5.53 -20.82 -1.88
C ASP A 217 4.20 -21.58 -1.73
N GLU A 218 4.10 -22.48 -0.76
CA GLU A 218 2.85 -23.22 -0.52
C GLU A 218 1.74 -22.30 0.01
N ALA A 219 2.07 -21.32 0.85
CA ALA A 219 1.09 -20.33 1.31
C ALA A 219 0.61 -19.41 0.18
N GLU A 220 1.49 -19.04 -0.77
CA GLU A 220 1.10 -18.24 -1.93
C GLU A 220 0.14 -19.02 -2.84
N LYS A 221 0.39 -20.32 -3.06
CA LYS A 221 -0.53 -21.20 -3.80
C LYS A 221 -1.91 -21.28 -3.15
N GLU A 222 -1.96 -21.36 -1.83
CA GLU A 222 -3.23 -21.34 -1.10
C GLU A 222 -3.91 -19.96 -1.16
N ALA A 223 -3.17 -18.86 -1.03
CA ALA A 223 -3.70 -17.50 -1.18
C ALA A 223 -4.31 -17.26 -2.58
N ILE A 224 -3.66 -17.79 -3.63
CA ILE A 224 -4.18 -17.79 -5.00
C ILE A 224 -5.49 -18.59 -5.08
N ARG A 225 -5.53 -19.78 -4.46
CA ARG A 225 -6.73 -20.64 -4.44
C ARG A 225 -7.88 -19.98 -3.69
N ASN A 226 -7.60 -19.32 -2.58
CA ASN A 226 -8.59 -18.64 -1.75
C ASN A 226 -9.22 -17.44 -2.47
N ASN A 227 -8.52 -16.83 -3.43
CA ASN A 227 -9.08 -15.80 -4.30
C ASN A 227 -10.01 -16.31 -5.40
N SER A 228 -10.18 -17.63 -5.56
CA SER A 228 -11.00 -18.18 -6.65
C SER A 228 -12.46 -17.70 -6.61
N ASP A 229 -13.05 -17.59 -5.42
CA ASP A 229 -14.42 -17.08 -5.24
C ASP A 229 -14.51 -15.59 -5.57
N THR A 230 -13.63 -14.76 -4.99
CA THR A 230 -13.54 -13.32 -5.31
C THR A 230 -13.32 -13.10 -6.80
N PHE A 231 -12.46 -13.89 -7.44
CA PHE A 231 -12.23 -13.82 -8.87
C PHE A 231 -13.47 -14.20 -9.71
N ALA A 232 -14.21 -15.23 -9.30
CA ALA A 232 -15.45 -15.61 -9.96
C ALA A 232 -16.50 -14.48 -9.87
N ARG A 233 -16.65 -13.85 -8.70
CA ARG A 233 -17.55 -12.70 -8.50
C ARG A 233 -17.12 -11.44 -9.23
N PHE A 234 -15.82 -11.20 -9.33
CA PHE A 234 -15.27 -10.09 -10.12
C PHE A 234 -15.66 -10.19 -11.60
N ARG A 235 -15.66 -11.42 -12.15
CA ARG A 235 -15.96 -11.69 -13.56
C ARG A 235 -17.45 -11.62 -13.91
N LEU A 236 -18.33 -11.44 -12.94
CA LEU A 236 -19.76 -11.36 -13.21
C LEU A 236 -20.10 -10.16 -14.08
N LYS A 237 -21.04 -10.34 -15.02
CA LYS A 237 -21.38 -9.33 -16.03
C LYS A 237 -21.92 -8.05 -15.43
N ASP A 238 -22.47 -8.08 -14.23
CA ASP A 238 -23.03 -6.95 -13.47
C ASP A 238 -22.00 -6.28 -12.54
N ASN A 239 -20.80 -6.85 -12.41
CA ASN A 239 -19.74 -6.26 -11.60
C ASN A 239 -19.29 -4.91 -12.20
N ARG A 240 -19.47 -3.83 -11.42
CA ARG A 240 -19.17 -2.45 -11.87
C ARG A 240 -17.68 -2.20 -12.06
N TYR A 241 -16.82 -2.83 -11.26
CA TYR A 241 -15.36 -2.67 -11.39
C TYR A 241 -14.85 -3.34 -12.66
N PHE A 242 -15.34 -4.55 -12.95
CA PHE A 242 -14.99 -5.25 -14.18
C PHE A 242 -15.48 -4.50 -15.43
N ARG A 243 -16.74 -4.01 -15.41
CA ARG A 243 -17.25 -3.16 -16.50
C ARG A 243 -16.44 -1.89 -16.69
N ALA A 244 -16.04 -1.22 -15.59
CA ALA A 244 -15.21 -0.03 -15.66
C ALA A 244 -13.87 -0.34 -16.34
N TRP A 245 -13.22 -1.45 -15.99
CA TRP A 245 -12.00 -1.89 -16.66
C TRP A 245 -12.18 -2.17 -18.16
N GLN A 246 -13.28 -2.84 -18.54
CA GLN A 246 -13.57 -3.14 -19.94
C GLN A 246 -13.73 -1.88 -20.81
N LEU A 247 -14.21 -0.80 -20.20
CA LEU A 247 -14.48 0.47 -20.86
C LEU A 247 -13.37 1.53 -20.64
N ASP A 248 -12.28 1.16 -19.96
CA ASP A 248 -11.25 2.12 -19.50
C ASP A 248 -11.83 3.31 -18.72
N ALA A 249 -12.90 3.07 -17.96
CA ALA A 249 -13.56 4.06 -17.12
C ALA A 249 -12.93 4.11 -15.71
N PRO A 250 -13.06 5.22 -14.97
CA PRO A 250 -12.54 5.32 -13.60
C PRO A 250 -13.06 4.22 -12.68
N ILE A 251 -12.27 3.87 -11.66
CA ILE A 251 -12.68 2.94 -10.60
C ILE A 251 -13.91 3.53 -9.88
N PRO A 252 -15.04 2.80 -9.81
CA PRO A 252 -16.27 3.25 -9.15
C PRO A 252 -16.14 3.52 -7.66
#